data_AF-A0A4R6SYC1-F1
#
_entry.id   AF-A0A4R6SYC1-F1
#
_cell.length_a   1.000
_cell.length_b   1.000
_cell.length_c   1.000
_cell.angle_alpha   90.00
_cell.angle_beta   90.00
_cell.angle_gamma   90.00
#
_symmetry.space_group_name_H-M   'P 1'
#
loop_
_entity.id
_entity.type
_entity.pdbx_description
1 polymer ?
#
loop_
_entity_poly.entity_id
_entity_poly.type
_entity_poly.pdbx_seq_one_letter_code
_entity_poly.pdbx_strand_id
1 'polypeptide(L)'
;MRKLLTLLPLLFVQLANAQDYKELKKEDIRIVMSDNKHSVTIDVLTKDNTALPTGYYSAPFDKGDNKIFFYVGPNGKLSKTAKLVDEEVYSLVPLENSKAHGKASVFKNDKLIKEITFENGIIRSSKEFEKNRRTDEVHDIDGVLTSRKEFEDDLLVSDTQFSDGGSMEKQYKNGKVISSHDSKTEQYFTYHPNGKMETASDVMNGKKVEKEFNINGVLTTEKTTSYEPFGITTKWFYLNGKLRKIEEEDSMHIKFKEYNTTGKLIKSGVKDAPPTIMIGN
;
A
#
# COMPACT_ATOMS: atom_id res chain seq x y z
N MET A 1 14.73 -1.23 -66.67
CA MET A 1 13.33 -1.42 -66.19
C MET A 1 13.31 -1.04 -64.70
N ARG A 2 12.30 -0.32 -64.17
CA ARG A 2 11.24 -0.86 -63.26
C ARG A 2 11.73 -2.03 -62.36
N LYS A 3 11.61 -2.01 -61.02
CA LYS A 3 10.90 -1.07 -60.10
C LYS A 3 11.47 -1.18 -58.66
N LEU A 4 11.12 -0.18 -57.81
CA LEU A 4 10.73 -0.19 -56.37
C LEU A 4 10.80 -1.53 -55.60
N LEU A 5 11.01 -1.65 -54.28
CA LEU A 5 10.76 -0.82 -53.05
C LEU A 5 11.59 -1.53 -51.90
N THR A 6 12.07 -1.06 -50.74
CA THR A 6 12.24 0.20 -49.92
C THR A 6 13.20 -0.15 -48.74
N LEU A 7 13.57 0.65 -47.73
CA LEU A 7 13.26 2.03 -47.27
C LEU A 7 14.54 2.68 -46.65
N LEU A 8 14.48 3.96 -46.29
CA LEU A 8 15.62 4.82 -45.92
C LEU A 8 15.82 5.00 -44.39
N PRO A 9 16.95 5.62 -43.94
CA PRO A 9 17.28 5.87 -42.53
C PRO A 9 16.75 7.23 -42.03
N LEU A 10 17.14 7.68 -40.83
CA LEU A 10 17.47 9.07 -40.43
C LEU A 10 18.26 8.97 -39.08
N LEU A 11 19.42 9.61 -38.85
CA LEU A 11 19.76 11.03 -38.61
C LEU A 11 19.59 11.52 -37.15
N PHE A 12 20.51 12.36 -36.68
CA PHE A 12 20.63 12.89 -35.30
C PHE A 12 20.70 14.43 -35.29
N VAL A 13 20.38 15.06 -34.15
CA VAL A 13 20.62 16.49 -33.84
C VAL A 13 21.06 16.60 -32.36
N GLN A 14 21.86 17.61 -32.02
CA GLN A 14 22.39 17.86 -30.65
C GLN A 14 21.91 19.21 -30.08
N LEU A 15 21.95 19.34 -28.75
CA LEU A 15 21.81 20.58 -27.98
C LEU A 15 22.56 20.45 -26.63
N ALA A 16 22.95 21.58 -26.04
CA ALA A 16 23.68 21.71 -24.76
C ALA A 16 23.05 22.86 -23.93
N ASN A 17 23.26 23.00 -22.62
CA ASN A 17 24.25 22.37 -21.74
C ASN A 17 23.56 21.74 -20.53
N ALA A 18 23.97 20.52 -20.17
CA ALA A 18 23.92 20.07 -18.78
C ALA A 18 25.27 20.38 -18.12
N GLN A 19 25.38 20.21 -16.80
CA GLN A 19 26.68 20.03 -16.18
C GLN A 19 27.11 18.59 -16.49
N ASP A 20 28.00 18.40 -17.48
CA ASP A 20 28.26 17.09 -18.09
C ASP A 20 28.93 16.10 -17.13
N TYR A 21 28.09 15.36 -16.39
CA TYR A 21 28.50 14.26 -15.54
C TYR A 21 29.14 13.16 -16.37
N LYS A 22 30.38 12.83 -16.04
CA LYS A 22 31.00 11.62 -16.59
C LYS A 22 30.38 10.41 -15.89
N GLU A 23 29.77 9.54 -16.67
CA GLU A 23 29.26 8.27 -16.17
C GLU A 23 30.42 7.30 -16.01
N LEU A 24 30.72 6.91 -14.77
CA LEU A 24 31.67 5.85 -14.49
C LEU A 24 31.02 4.50 -14.74
N LYS A 25 31.80 3.53 -15.22
CA LYS A 25 31.27 2.18 -15.38
C LYS A 25 31.20 1.53 -14.01
N LYS A 26 30.30 0.55 -13.87
CA LYS A 26 30.17 -0.26 -12.64
C LYS A 26 31.46 -1.01 -12.28
N GLU A 27 32.37 -1.20 -13.24
CA GLU A 27 33.70 -1.79 -13.06
C GLU A 27 34.75 -0.83 -12.48
N ASP A 28 34.48 0.48 -12.38
CA ASP A 28 35.43 1.48 -11.85
C ASP A 28 35.25 1.78 -10.34
N ILE A 29 34.24 1.23 -9.64
CA ILE A 29 33.73 1.79 -8.37
C ILE A 29 33.62 0.76 -7.24
N ARG A 30 33.98 1.14 -6.01
CA ARG A 30 33.75 0.41 -4.76
C ARG A 30 33.15 1.32 -3.68
N ILE A 31 32.27 0.78 -2.83
CA ILE A 31 31.55 1.54 -1.79
C ILE A 31 31.68 0.82 -0.44
N VAL A 32 32.18 1.50 0.60
CA VAL A 32 32.11 1.08 2.02
C VAL A 32 31.24 2.07 2.79
N MET A 33 30.25 1.60 3.54
CA MET A 33 29.08 2.40 3.96
C MET A 33 28.69 2.14 5.42
N SER A 34 28.72 3.19 6.26
CA SER A 34 29.37 3.08 7.58
C SER A 34 29.21 4.40 8.41
N ASP A 35 28.76 4.38 9.68
CA ASP A 35 28.22 5.55 10.43
C ASP A 35 28.90 5.81 11.81
N ASN A 36 28.18 6.22 12.87
CA ASN A 36 28.75 6.49 14.21
C ASN A 36 29.22 5.22 14.98
N LYS A 37 29.12 4.03 14.37
CA LYS A 37 29.89 2.83 14.78
C LYS A 37 30.97 2.40 13.77
N HIS A 38 31.16 3.13 12.65
CA HIS A 38 31.91 2.60 11.50
C HIS A 38 32.63 3.64 10.56
N SER A 39 31.97 4.71 10.06
CA SER A 39 32.39 5.73 9.04
C SER A 39 32.62 5.35 7.53
N VAL A 40 31.91 6.01 6.58
CA VAL A 40 31.89 5.75 5.10
C VAL A 40 33.26 5.93 4.43
N THR A 41 33.57 5.06 3.46
CA THR A 41 34.67 5.24 2.49
C THR A 41 34.29 4.66 1.13
N ILE A 42 33.98 5.50 0.14
CA ILE A 42 33.93 5.07 -1.26
C ILE A 42 35.38 5.02 -1.77
N ASP A 43 35.73 4.02 -2.58
CA ASP A 43 37.02 3.84 -3.24
C ASP A 43 36.78 3.57 -4.74
N VAL A 44 37.07 4.53 -5.63
CA VAL A 44 36.97 4.31 -7.09
C VAL A 44 38.31 3.76 -7.56
N LEU A 45 38.27 2.59 -8.18
CA LEU A 45 39.39 1.83 -8.70
C LEU A 45 39.18 1.68 -10.20
N THR A 46 39.76 2.59 -10.99
CA THR A 46 39.70 2.49 -12.45
C THR A 46 40.39 1.22 -12.93
N LYS A 47 39.88 0.66 -14.02
CA LYS A 47 40.35 -0.61 -14.60
C LYS A 47 41.86 -0.67 -14.85
N ASP A 48 42.46 0.46 -15.22
CA ASP A 48 43.88 0.74 -15.03
C ASP A 48 44.07 1.60 -13.79
N ASN A 49 45.01 1.22 -12.91
CA ASN A 49 45.24 1.81 -11.58
C ASN A 49 45.95 3.19 -11.64
N THR A 50 45.65 3.99 -12.67
CA THR A 50 46.14 5.36 -12.87
C THR A 50 45.28 6.37 -12.13
N ALA A 51 45.82 7.56 -11.84
CA ALA A 51 45.05 8.59 -11.14
C ALA A 51 43.93 9.14 -12.02
N LEU A 52 42.68 9.02 -11.55
CA LEU A 52 41.50 9.62 -12.16
C LEU A 52 41.70 11.12 -12.42
N PRO A 53 41.31 11.63 -13.61
CA PRO A 53 41.31 13.07 -13.88
C PRO A 53 40.23 13.76 -13.02
N THR A 54 40.56 14.94 -12.52
CA THR A 54 39.68 15.75 -11.66
C THR A 54 38.29 15.95 -12.28
N GLY A 55 37.21 15.69 -11.53
CA GLY A 55 35.85 15.91 -12.06
C GLY A 55 34.71 15.43 -11.18
N TYR A 56 33.51 15.80 -11.62
CA TYR A 56 32.23 15.29 -11.12
C TYR A 56 31.84 14.03 -11.89
N TYR A 57 31.42 13.02 -11.15
CA TYR A 57 31.03 11.73 -11.68
C TYR A 57 29.66 11.33 -11.16
N SER A 58 28.88 10.67 -12.01
CA SER A 58 27.63 10.02 -11.62
C SER A 58 27.78 8.51 -11.80
N ALA A 59 27.23 7.76 -10.86
CA ALA A 59 27.21 6.30 -10.88
C ALA A 59 25.78 5.81 -10.65
N PRO A 60 25.25 4.86 -11.44
CA PRO A 60 23.94 4.28 -11.21
C PRO A 60 23.89 3.62 -9.82
N PHE A 61 22.96 4.07 -9.00
CA PHE A 61 22.79 3.64 -7.61
C PHE A 61 21.50 2.83 -7.50
N ASP A 62 21.69 1.51 -7.62
CA ASP A 62 20.63 0.52 -7.86
C ASP A 62 19.95 0.68 -9.25
N LYS A 63 18.94 -0.15 -9.53
CA LYS A 63 18.21 -0.21 -10.80
C LYS A 63 17.06 0.79 -10.87
N GLY A 64 17.40 2.05 -11.14
CA GLY A 64 16.47 3.10 -11.55
C GLY A 64 17.26 4.28 -12.15
N ASP A 65 16.60 5.44 -12.32
CA ASP A 65 17.29 6.69 -12.67
C ASP A 65 18.10 7.28 -11.49
N ASN A 66 18.07 6.62 -10.33
CA ASN A 66 18.85 6.95 -9.14
C ASN A 66 20.36 6.89 -9.43
N LYS A 67 21.09 7.97 -9.10
CA LYS A 67 22.55 8.03 -9.19
C LYS A 67 23.15 8.56 -7.89
N ILE A 68 24.25 7.97 -7.42
CA ILE A 68 25.14 8.68 -6.49
C ILE A 68 25.99 9.62 -7.35
N PHE A 69 26.06 10.87 -6.94
CA PHE A 69 26.98 11.86 -7.46
C PHE A 69 28.15 12.01 -6.50
N PHE A 70 29.38 11.88 -7.01
CA PHE A 70 30.60 12.06 -6.23
C PHE A 70 31.69 12.79 -7.03
N TYR A 71 32.66 13.35 -6.32
CA TYR A 71 33.73 14.16 -6.88
C TYR A 71 35.10 13.54 -6.60
N VAL A 72 35.95 13.51 -7.63
CA VAL A 72 37.32 13.00 -7.55
C VAL A 72 38.31 14.15 -7.72
N GLY A 73 39.25 14.28 -6.77
CA GLY A 73 40.21 15.37 -6.71
C GLY A 73 41.46 15.16 -7.58
N PRO A 74 42.29 16.21 -7.75
CA PRO A 74 43.47 16.20 -8.63
C PRO A 74 44.63 15.28 -8.20
N ASN A 75 44.44 14.50 -7.14
CA ASN A 75 45.38 13.49 -6.64
C ASN A 75 44.80 12.06 -6.76
N GLY A 76 43.75 11.88 -7.55
CA GLY A 76 43.06 10.59 -7.75
C GLY A 76 42.23 10.10 -6.57
N LYS A 77 42.19 10.83 -5.45
CA LYS A 77 41.40 10.46 -4.27
C LYS A 77 39.98 10.98 -4.38
N LEU A 78 39.02 10.14 -3.96
CA LEU A 78 37.66 10.59 -3.68
C LEU A 78 37.63 11.56 -2.52
N SER A 79 36.81 12.59 -2.64
CA SER A 79 36.37 13.33 -1.45
C SER A 79 35.40 12.47 -0.64
N LYS A 80 35.52 12.45 0.69
CA LYS A 80 34.58 11.76 1.61
C LYS A 80 33.21 12.46 1.72
N THR A 81 32.79 13.14 0.66
CA THR A 81 31.62 14.03 0.61
C THR A 81 30.91 13.85 -0.73
N ALA A 82 29.86 13.01 -0.75
CA ALA A 82 28.77 13.23 -1.70
C ALA A 82 28.08 14.56 -1.34
N LYS A 83 27.54 15.29 -2.32
CA LYS A 83 26.88 16.58 -2.07
C LYS A 83 25.71 16.82 -3.04
N LEU A 84 24.70 17.52 -2.52
CA LEU A 84 23.47 18.01 -3.16
C LEU A 84 23.55 18.35 -4.65
N VAL A 85 22.45 18.04 -5.33
CA VAL A 85 21.73 19.00 -6.19
C VAL A 85 20.26 18.99 -5.74
N ASP A 86 19.73 20.19 -5.47
CA ASP A 86 18.34 20.61 -5.16
C ASP A 86 17.37 19.71 -4.37
N GLU A 87 16.71 20.33 -3.38
CA GLU A 87 15.71 19.72 -2.47
C GLU A 87 16.13 18.40 -1.79
N GLU A 88 17.43 18.29 -1.47
CA GLU A 88 18.07 17.35 -0.56
C GLU A 88 17.51 15.91 -0.55
N VAL A 89 18.27 14.98 -1.13
CA VAL A 89 18.09 13.54 -0.89
C VAL A 89 19.44 12.90 -0.58
N TYR A 90 19.74 12.76 0.71
CA TYR A 90 20.89 11.98 1.16
C TYR A 90 20.48 10.52 1.33
N SER A 91 21.11 9.60 0.59
CA SER A 91 21.01 8.15 0.83
C SER A 91 22.30 7.44 0.45
N LEU A 92 22.67 6.45 1.25
CA LEU A 92 23.87 5.64 1.10
C LEU A 92 23.48 4.21 1.49
N VAL A 93 23.80 3.24 0.63
CA VAL A 93 23.41 1.82 0.80
C VAL A 93 24.62 0.93 0.49
N PRO A 94 24.90 -0.11 1.32
CA PRO A 94 25.93 -1.09 1.01
C PRO A 94 25.57 -1.92 -0.23
N LEU A 95 26.57 -2.30 -1.02
CA LEU A 95 26.40 -3.26 -2.11
C LEU A 95 26.99 -4.62 -1.72
N GLU A 96 26.17 -5.66 -1.70
CA GLU A 96 26.61 -7.05 -1.58
C GLU A 96 26.36 -7.77 -2.91
N ASN A 97 27.32 -8.55 -3.39
CA ASN A 97 27.21 -9.29 -4.67
C ASN A 97 26.73 -8.42 -5.85
N SER A 98 27.17 -7.15 -5.89
CA SER A 98 26.77 -6.12 -6.87
C SER A 98 25.28 -5.70 -6.86
N LYS A 99 24.55 -5.98 -5.77
CA LYS A 99 23.16 -5.59 -5.53
C LYS A 99 23.02 -4.78 -4.22
N ALA A 100 21.96 -4.00 -4.06
CA ALA A 100 21.66 -3.33 -2.80
C ALA A 100 21.40 -4.34 -1.67
N HIS A 101 22.06 -4.16 -0.52
CA HIS A 101 21.84 -4.96 0.69
C HIS A 101 22.01 -4.07 1.94
N GLY A 102 21.06 -4.15 2.87
CA GLY A 102 21.10 -3.43 4.13
C GLY A 102 20.23 -2.18 4.09
N LYS A 103 20.51 -1.23 4.99
CA LYS A 103 19.64 -0.07 5.18
C LYS A 103 20.04 1.13 4.34
N ALA A 104 19.01 1.83 3.88
CA ALA A 104 19.01 3.17 3.34
C ALA A 104 18.23 4.08 4.31
N SER A 105 18.67 5.33 4.40
CA SER A 105 17.88 6.43 4.95
C SER A 105 17.89 7.55 3.92
N VAL A 106 16.80 8.30 3.82
CA VAL A 106 16.54 9.33 2.81
C VAL A 106 16.18 10.60 3.57
N PHE A 107 17.05 11.61 3.53
CA PHE A 107 16.86 12.87 4.26
C PHE A 107 16.63 14.04 3.31
N LYS A 108 15.64 14.89 3.62
CA LYS A 108 15.28 16.12 2.91
C LYS A 108 15.11 17.29 3.87
N ASN A 109 15.85 18.38 3.65
CA ASN A 109 15.91 19.56 4.52
C ASN A 109 16.22 19.12 5.97
N ASP A 110 17.32 18.37 6.12
CA ASP A 110 17.76 17.62 7.32
C ASP A 110 16.76 16.60 7.95
N LYS A 111 15.54 16.45 7.41
CA LYS A 111 14.51 15.54 7.97
C LYS A 111 14.52 14.19 7.28
N LEU A 112 14.48 13.11 8.06
CA LEU A 112 14.25 11.76 7.56
C LEU A 112 12.86 11.70 6.90
N ILE A 113 12.81 11.49 5.58
CA ILE A 113 11.58 11.30 4.80
C ILE A 113 11.35 9.84 4.38
N LYS A 114 12.40 9.01 4.32
CA LYS A 114 12.24 7.57 4.05
C LYS A 114 13.33 6.72 4.71
N GLU A 115 12.97 5.55 5.24
CA GLU A 115 13.89 4.43 5.46
C GLU A 115 13.58 3.34 4.43
N ILE A 116 14.59 2.60 3.96
CA ILE A 116 14.40 1.43 3.10
C ILE A 116 15.37 0.34 3.57
N THR A 117 14.90 -0.91 3.69
CA THR A 117 15.78 -2.07 3.89
C THR A 117 15.80 -2.90 2.61
N PHE A 118 16.98 -3.08 2.03
CA PHE A 118 17.22 -3.92 0.87
C PHE A 118 17.80 -5.27 1.29
N GLU A 119 17.47 -6.32 0.55
CA GLU A 119 18.15 -7.61 0.59
C GLU A 119 18.26 -8.12 -0.84
N ASN A 120 19.45 -8.55 -1.28
CA ASN A 120 19.64 -9.13 -2.61
C ASN A 120 19.09 -8.28 -3.78
N GLY A 121 19.12 -6.94 -3.65
CA GLY A 121 18.60 -5.98 -4.63
C GLY A 121 17.09 -5.82 -4.66
N ILE A 122 16.38 -6.31 -3.65
CA ILE A 122 14.92 -6.24 -3.50
C ILE A 122 14.62 -5.43 -2.23
N ILE A 123 13.63 -4.53 -2.28
CA ILE A 123 13.13 -3.85 -1.09
C ILE A 123 12.41 -4.88 -0.23
N ARG A 124 12.84 -5.06 1.03
CA ARG A 124 12.17 -5.90 2.04
C ARG A 124 11.22 -5.09 2.90
N SER A 125 11.58 -3.85 3.20
CA SER A 125 10.70 -2.92 3.88
C SER A 125 10.99 -1.48 3.51
N SER A 126 9.96 -0.64 3.58
CA SER A 126 10.07 0.81 3.50
C SER A 126 9.43 1.42 4.75
N LYS A 127 9.83 2.64 5.09
CA LYS A 127 9.03 3.56 5.90
C LYS A 127 9.07 4.92 5.25
N GLU A 128 7.95 5.55 5.00
CA GLU A 128 7.87 6.92 4.46
C GLU A 128 7.26 7.85 5.50
N PHE A 129 7.81 9.05 5.63
CA PHE A 129 7.47 10.01 6.69
C PHE A 129 7.02 11.34 6.07
N GLU A 130 5.75 11.72 6.28
CA GLU A 130 5.21 12.99 5.79
C GLU A 130 4.51 13.75 6.92
N LYS A 131 5.10 14.89 7.34
CA LYS A 131 4.61 15.73 8.45
C LYS A 131 4.49 14.95 9.76
N ASN A 132 3.30 14.49 10.12
CA ASN A 132 2.97 13.68 11.30
C ASN A 132 2.50 12.25 10.95
N ARG A 133 2.49 11.89 9.65
CA ARG A 133 2.15 10.56 9.17
C ARG A 133 3.39 9.72 8.90
N ARG A 134 3.27 8.41 9.12
CA ARG A 134 4.25 7.41 8.71
C ARG A 134 3.56 6.25 8.01
N THR A 135 4.12 5.79 6.89
CA THR A 135 3.66 4.59 6.17
C THR A 135 4.78 3.56 6.19
N ASP A 136 4.60 2.48 6.93
CA ASP A 136 5.54 1.35 6.99
C ASP A 136 5.07 0.26 6.00
N GLU A 137 5.94 -0.24 5.13
CA GLU A 137 5.62 -1.30 4.17
C GLU A 137 6.58 -2.50 4.30
N VAL A 138 6.09 -3.71 4.02
CA VAL A 138 6.85 -4.96 4.06
C VAL A 138 6.56 -5.76 2.79
N HIS A 139 7.61 -6.35 2.23
CA HIS A 139 7.59 -7.07 0.95
C HIS A 139 8.21 -8.46 1.10
N ASP A 140 7.80 -9.41 0.25
CA ASP A 140 8.28 -10.79 0.26
C ASP A 140 9.66 -10.99 -0.41
N ILE A 141 9.98 -12.22 -0.83
CA ILE A 141 11.26 -12.61 -1.45
C ILE A 141 11.35 -12.24 -2.93
N ASP A 142 10.22 -12.05 -3.61
CA ASP A 142 10.16 -11.63 -5.01
C ASP A 142 9.90 -10.12 -5.15
N GLY A 143 9.61 -9.45 -4.04
CA GLY A 143 9.40 -8.00 -3.96
C GLY A 143 7.92 -7.59 -4.00
N VAL A 144 7.00 -8.52 -3.75
CA VAL A 144 5.55 -8.24 -3.68
C VAL A 144 5.21 -7.66 -2.31
N LEU A 145 4.41 -6.59 -2.28
CA LEU A 145 3.92 -5.97 -1.05
C LEU A 145 3.03 -6.96 -0.27
N THR A 146 3.43 -7.29 0.96
CA THR A 146 2.70 -8.22 1.85
C THR A 146 2.02 -7.51 3.02
N SER A 147 2.52 -6.34 3.44
CA SER A 147 1.85 -5.50 4.44
C SER A 147 2.14 -4.02 4.24
N ARG A 148 1.12 -3.19 4.52
CA ARG A 148 1.26 -1.73 4.73
C ARG A 148 0.63 -1.36 6.06
N LYS A 149 1.26 -0.47 6.82
CA LYS A 149 0.72 0.11 8.06
C LYS A 149 0.85 1.62 8.01
N GLU A 150 -0.23 2.31 8.33
CA GLU A 150 -0.27 3.77 8.38
C GLU A 150 -0.43 4.25 9.81
N PHE A 151 0.32 5.29 10.15
CA PHE A 151 0.35 5.93 11.45
C PHE A 151 0.10 7.43 11.31
N GLU A 152 -0.55 8.03 12.31
CA GLU A 152 -0.73 9.48 12.47
C GLU A 152 -0.45 9.83 13.94
N ASP A 153 0.40 10.82 14.21
CA ASP A 153 0.89 11.17 15.56
C ASP A 153 1.46 9.94 16.32
N ASP A 154 2.20 9.09 15.60
CA ASP A 154 2.72 7.77 16.01
C ASP A 154 1.67 6.72 16.43
N LEU A 155 0.37 7.03 16.35
CA LEU A 155 -0.71 6.07 16.55
C LEU A 155 -1.00 5.32 15.24
N LEU A 156 -1.10 3.98 15.30
CA LEU A 156 -1.57 3.17 14.18
C LEU A 156 -3.01 3.58 13.81
N VAL A 157 -3.24 3.89 12.54
CA VAL A 157 -4.56 4.24 11.97
C VAL A 157 -5.04 3.24 10.92
N SER A 158 -4.15 2.54 10.20
CA SER A 158 -4.52 1.40 9.36
C SER A 158 -3.44 0.31 9.35
N ASP A 159 -3.85 -0.95 9.26
CA ASP A 159 -2.99 -2.14 9.11
C ASP A 159 -3.59 -3.05 8.04
N THR A 160 -2.94 -3.10 6.88
CA THR A 160 -3.35 -3.90 5.72
C THR A 160 -2.35 -5.04 5.50
N GLN A 161 -2.88 -6.24 5.36
CA GLN A 161 -2.17 -7.46 4.96
C GLN A 161 -2.64 -7.86 3.56
N PHE A 162 -1.70 -8.19 2.67
CA PHE A 162 -1.97 -8.55 1.28
C PHE A 162 -1.69 -10.05 1.03
N SER A 163 -2.42 -10.66 0.10
CA SER A 163 -2.33 -12.08 -0.23
C SER A 163 -2.81 -12.36 -1.66
N ASP A 164 -2.56 -13.57 -2.16
CA ASP A 164 -3.04 -14.00 -3.48
C ASP A 164 -4.55 -13.85 -3.61
N GLY A 165 -4.98 -12.88 -4.43
CA GLY A 165 -6.40 -12.61 -4.69
C GLY A 165 -7.13 -11.80 -3.62
N GLY A 166 -6.45 -11.08 -2.72
CA GLY A 166 -7.10 -10.06 -1.87
C GLY A 166 -6.32 -9.63 -0.63
N SER A 167 -6.95 -8.80 0.18
CA SER A 167 -6.35 -8.12 1.34
C SER A 167 -7.27 -8.10 2.56
N MET A 168 -6.65 -8.02 3.73
CA MET A 168 -7.30 -7.80 5.03
C MET A 168 -6.85 -6.43 5.57
N GLU A 169 -7.71 -5.42 5.53
CA GLU A 169 -7.49 -4.11 6.15
C GLU A 169 -8.15 -4.04 7.54
N LYS A 170 -7.50 -3.35 8.48
CA LYS A 170 -8.07 -2.94 9.77
C LYS A 170 -7.80 -1.47 10.00
N GLN A 171 -8.84 -0.69 10.29
CA GLN A 171 -8.71 0.73 10.62
C GLN A 171 -8.86 0.94 12.12
N TYR A 172 -8.10 1.89 12.65
CA TYR A 172 -7.92 2.10 14.08
C TYR A 172 -8.22 3.53 14.50
N LYS A 173 -8.73 3.68 15.73
CA LYS A 173 -8.87 4.98 16.41
C LYS A 173 -8.55 4.82 17.88
N ASN A 174 -7.64 5.65 18.40
CA ASN A 174 -7.17 5.62 19.79
C ASN A 174 -6.74 4.20 20.23
N GLY A 175 -6.02 3.48 19.37
CA GLY A 175 -5.54 2.11 19.62
C GLY A 175 -6.60 0.99 19.55
N LYS A 176 -7.85 1.28 19.18
CA LYS A 176 -8.91 0.28 18.98
C LYS A 176 -9.25 0.14 17.50
N VAL A 177 -9.52 -1.09 17.06
CA VAL A 177 -10.11 -1.34 15.73
C VAL A 177 -11.51 -0.70 15.68
N ILE A 178 -11.78 0.09 14.63
CA ILE A 178 -13.09 0.68 14.35
C ILE A 178 -13.76 0.04 13.13
N SER A 179 -12.98 -0.48 12.19
CA SER A 179 -13.47 -1.27 11.06
C SER A 179 -12.46 -2.33 10.64
N SER A 180 -12.93 -3.38 9.96
CA SER A 180 -12.06 -4.35 9.28
C SER A 180 -12.73 -4.91 8.04
N HIS A 181 -11.96 -5.06 6.96
CA HIS A 181 -12.43 -5.50 5.65
C HIS A 181 -11.54 -6.63 5.10
N ASP A 182 -12.16 -7.74 4.70
CA ASP A 182 -11.55 -8.75 3.84
C ASP A 182 -12.10 -8.58 2.42
N SER A 183 -11.23 -8.22 1.47
CA SER A 183 -11.60 -8.02 0.07
C SER A 183 -11.63 -9.31 -0.76
N LYS A 184 -11.12 -10.43 -0.22
CA LYS A 184 -11.15 -11.77 -0.85
C LYS A 184 -12.46 -12.51 -0.56
N THR A 185 -13.08 -12.24 0.59
CA THR A 185 -14.39 -12.79 0.98
C THR A 185 -15.49 -11.74 1.06
N GLU A 186 -15.23 -10.51 0.60
CA GLU A 186 -16.13 -9.35 0.66
C GLU A 186 -16.77 -9.13 2.05
N GLN A 187 -16.01 -9.43 3.11
CA GLN A 187 -16.46 -9.25 4.49
C GLN A 187 -16.11 -7.86 5.00
N TYR A 188 -17.01 -7.22 5.73
CA TYR A 188 -16.82 -5.91 6.32
C TYR A 188 -17.46 -5.83 7.70
N PHE A 189 -16.74 -5.30 8.67
CA PHE A 189 -17.19 -5.17 10.06
C PHE A 189 -16.91 -3.77 10.59
N THR A 190 -17.81 -3.21 11.41
CA THR A 190 -17.54 -2.00 12.23
C THR A 190 -17.71 -2.31 13.72
N TYR A 191 -17.11 -1.47 14.56
CA TYR A 191 -17.06 -1.67 16.01
C TYR A 191 -17.43 -0.41 16.79
N HIS A 192 -18.31 -0.57 17.77
CA HIS A 192 -18.63 0.44 18.78
C HIS A 192 -17.37 0.85 19.58
N PRO A 193 -17.34 2.05 20.18
CA PRO A 193 -16.19 2.52 20.99
C PRO A 193 -15.79 1.63 22.18
N ASN A 194 -16.63 0.68 22.59
CA ASN A 194 -16.34 -0.32 23.62
C ASN A 194 -15.75 -1.64 23.07
N GLY A 195 -15.55 -1.77 21.76
CA GLY A 195 -15.02 -2.96 21.10
C GLY A 195 -16.07 -4.04 20.79
N LYS A 196 -17.37 -3.78 20.99
CA LYS A 196 -18.43 -4.64 20.47
C LYS A 196 -18.63 -4.37 18.98
N MET A 197 -18.91 -5.43 18.21
CA MET A 197 -19.35 -5.30 16.82
C MET A 197 -20.59 -4.40 16.75
N GLU A 198 -20.63 -3.54 15.73
CA GLU A 198 -21.73 -2.62 15.42
C GLU A 198 -22.41 -3.06 14.13
N THR A 199 -21.64 -3.29 13.07
CA THR A 199 -22.12 -3.91 11.83
C THR A 199 -21.29 -5.11 11.42
N ALA A 200 -21.91 -6.03 10.68
CA ALA A 200 -21.25 -7.04 9.88
C ALA A 200 -21.92 -7.12 8.50
N SER A 201 -21.13 -7.25 7.45
CA SER A 201 -21.58 -7.50 6.08
C SER A 201 -20.77 -8.64 5.51
N ASP A 202 -21.44 -9.72 5.10
CA ASP A 202 -20.85 -10.88 4.44
C ASP A 202 -21.42 -11.01 3.03
N VAL A 203 -20.62 -11.30 1.99
CA VAL A 203 -21.15 -11.72 0.68
C VAL A 203 -20.75 -13.18 0.42
N MET A 204 -21.74 -14.04 0.22
CA MET A 204 -21.53 -15.47 -0.03
C MET A 204 -22.58 -16.00 -1.01
N ASN A 205 -22.14 -16.75 -2.02
CA ASN A 205 -23.01 -17.52 -2.93
C ASN A 205 -24.18 -16.71 -3.53
N GLY A 206 -23.90 -15.51 -4.05
CA GLY A 206 -24.93 -14.64 -4.66
C GLY A 206 -25.87 -13.97 -3.66
N LYS A 207 -25.48 -13.88 -2.38
CA LYS A 207 -26.25 -13.22 -1.31
C LYS A 207 -25.36 -12.33 -0.45
N LYS A 208 -25.81 -11.09 -0.20
CA LYS A 208 -25.25 -10.19 0.81
C LYS A 208 -26.04 -10.32 2.10
N VAL A 209 -25.37 -10.50 3.23
CA VAL A 209 -25.99 -10.55 4.57
C VAL A 209 -25.42 -9.41 5.42
N GLU A 210 -26.27 -8.44 5.72
CA GLU A 210 -25.96 -7.25 6.52
C GLU A 210 -26.59 -7.42 7.92
N LYS A 211 -25.84 -7.19 8.98
CA LYS A 211 -26.25 -7.37 10.38
C LYS A 211 -25.92 -6.13 11.19
N GLU A 212 -26.85 -5.70 12.02
CA GLU A 212 -26.68 -4.56 12.94
C GLU A 212 -26.72 -5.07 14.39
N PHE A 213 -25.84 -4.52 15.23
CA PHE A 213 -25.69 -4.87 16.63
C PHE A 213 -25.69 -3.60 17.49
N ASN A 214 -26.42 -3.64 18.61
CA ASN A 214 -26.40 -2.54 19.57
C ASN A 214 -25.08 -2.47 20.36
N ILE A 215 -24.91 -1.41 21.15
CA ILE A 215 -23.74 -1.16 22.01
C ILE A 215 -23.35 -2.33 22.94
N ASN A 216 -24.29 -3.23 23.27
CA ASN A 216 -24.03 -4.40 24.12
C ASN A 216 -23.57 -5.64 23.31
N GLY A 217 -23.56 -5.57 21.98
CA GLY A 217 -23.26 -6.67 21.06
C GLY A 217 -24.46 -7.59 20.78
N VAL A 218 -25.71 -7.12 21.02
CA VAL A 218 -26.91 -7.89 20.68
C VAL A 218 -27.39 -7.50 19.28
N LEU A 219 -27.58 -8.49 18.42
CA LEU A 219 -28.15 -8.35 17.08
C LEU A 219 -29.53 -7.67 17.16
N THR A 220 -29.71 -6.57 16.44
CA THR A 220 -30.97 -5.83 16.32
C THR A 220 -31.64 -6.01 14.97
N THR A 221 -30.85 -6.14 13.90
CA THR A 221 -31.33 -6.28 12.52
C THR A 221 -30.45 -7.27 11.75
N GLU A 222 -31.06 -8.07 10.88
CA GLU A 222 -30.36 -8.87 9.86
C GLU A 222 -31.10 -8.74 8.52
N LYS A 223 -30.42 -8.27 7.48
CA LYS A 223 -30.93 -8.10 6.13
C LYS A 223 -30.15 -9.00 5.16
N THR A 224 -30.82 -9.95 4.54
CA THR A 224 -30.27 -10.77 3.46
C THR A 224 -30.81 -10.26 2.12
N THR A 225 -29.93 -9.77 1.26
CA THR A 225 -30.23 -9.47 -0.14
C THR A 225 -29.78 -10.66 -0.99
N SER A 226 -30.70 -11.33 -1.67
CA SER A 226 -30.38 -12.32 -2.71
C SER A 226 -30.45 -11.63 -4.07
N TYR A 227 -29.49 -11.88 -4.95
CA TYR A 227 -29.47 -11.26 -6.28
C TYR A 227 -30.22 -12.08 -7.34
N GLU A 228 -30.14 -13.41 -7.28
CA GLU A 228 -30.84 -14.31 -8.21
C GLU A 228 -31.55 -15.48 -7.47
N PRO A 229 -32.90 -15.59 -7.58
CA PRO A 229 -33.82 -14.50 -7.93
C PRO A 229 -33.69 -13.34 -6.94
N PHE A 230 -33.99 -12.12 -7.39
CA PHE A 230 -33.94 -10.94 -6.51
C PHE A 230 -34.95 -11.06 -5.37
N GLY A 231 -34.50 -10.77 -4.15
CA GLY A 231 -35.37 -10.64 -2.99
C GLY A 231 -34.63 -10.23 -1.73
N ILE A 232 -35.30 -9.46 -0.86
CA ILE A 232 -34.74 -8.95 0.39
C ILE A 232 -35.49 -9.57 1.56
N THR A 233 -34.75 -10.19 2.50
CA THR A 233 -35.30 -10.65 3.77
C THR A 233 -34.74 -9.80 4.90
N THR A 234 -35.55 -8.95 5.52
CA THR A 234 -35.15 -8.15 6.69
C THR A 234 -35.80 -8.70 7.96
N LYS A 235 -34.97 -9.02 8.96
CA LYS A 235 -35.35 -9.49 10.29
C LYS A 235 -34.98 -8.42 11.31
N TRP A 236 -35.85 -8.21 12.30
CA TRP A 236 -35.56 -7.40 13.47
C TRP A 236 -35.73 -8.23 14.73
N PHE A 237 -34.92 -7.94 15.74
CA PHE A 237 -34.85 -8.69 16.99
C PHE A 237 -35.14 -7.81 18.21
N TYR A 238 -35.58 -8.45 19.29
CA TYR A 238 -35.65 -7.87 20.62
C TYR A 238 -34.29 -7.95 21.32
N LEU A 239 -34.09 -7.13 22.36
CA LEU A 239 -32.87 -7.14 23.19
C LEU A 239 -32.59 -8.47 23.91
N ASN A 240 -33.55 -9.41 23.94
CA ASN A 240 -33.38 -10.77 24.43
C ASN A 240 -33.03 -11.80 23.32
N GLY A 241 -32.68 -11.32 22.12
CA GLY A 241 -32.32 -12.15 20.97
C GLY A 241 -33.50 -12.86 20.27
N LYS A 242 -34.75 -12.67 20.72
CA LYS A 242 -35.92 -13.23 20.02
C LYS A 242 -36.28 -12.39 18.80
N LEU A 243 -36.70 -13.05 17.72
CA LEU A 243 -37.23 -12.39 16.52
C LEU A 243 -38.45 -11.55 16.92
N ARG A 244 -38.46 -10.27 16.50
CA ARG A 244 -39.56 -9.31 16.64
C ARG A 244 -40.41 -9.26 15.38
N LYS A 245 -39.76 -9.20 14.22
CA LYS A 245 -40.41 -9.06 12.91
C LYS A 245 -39.52 -9.67 11.82
N ILE A 246 -40.14 -10.22 10.78
CA ILE A 246 -39.50 -10.51 9.50
C ILE A 246 -40.35 -9.93 8.37
N GLU A 247 -39.69 -9.34 7.38
CA GLU A 247 -40.26 -8.94 6.09
C GLU A 247 -39.48 -9.66 4.98
N GLU A 248 -40.21 -10.30 4.07
CA GLU A 248 -39.74 -11.04 2.90
C GLU A 248 -40.27 -10.30 1.66
N GLU A 249 -39.40 -9.56 0.99
CA GLU A 249 -39.68 -8.69 -0.17
C GLU A 249 -39.32 -9.39 -1.48
N ASP A 250 -40.31 -9.53 -2.35
CA ASP A 250 -40.16 -9.86 -3.77
C ASP A 250 -40.45 -8.63 -4.65
N SER A 251 -40.34 -8.76 -5.97
CA SER A 251 -40.49 -7.66 -6.92
C SER A 251 -41.90 -7.04 -7.00
N MET A 252 -42.88 -7.55 -6.26
CA MET A 252 -44.25 -7.04 -6.23
C MET A 252 -44.80 -6.88 -4.81
N HIS A 253 -44.37 -7.70 -3.84
CA HIS A 253 -44.96 -7.75 -2.51
C HIS A 253 -43.92 -7.87 -1.39
N ILE A 254 -44.28 -7.33 -0.23
CA ILE A 254 -43.61 -7.59 1.04
C ILE A 254 -44.53 -8.44 1.92
N LYS A 255 -44.15 -9.70 2.13
CA LYS A 255 -44.78 -10.61 3.09
C LYS A 255 -44.19 -10.34 4.47
N PHE A 256 -45.00 -10.27 5.52
CA PHE A 256 -44.51 -9.94 6.86
C PHE A 256 -45.08 -10.82 7.97
N LYS A 257 -44.30 -11.02 9.04
CA LYS A 257 -44.68 -11.72 10.27
C LYS A 257 -44.10 -10.97 11.47
N GLU A 258 -44.92 -10.68 12.48
CA GLU A 258 -44.55 -10.01 13.72
C GLU A 258 -44.79 -10.96 14.91
N TYR A 259 -43.89 -10.92 15.90
CA TYR A 259 -43.83 -11.83 17.04
C TYR A 259 -43.68 -11.03 18.34
N ASN A 260 -44.19 -11.56 19.45
CA ASN A 260 -43.98 -10.98 20.77
C ASN A 260 -42.59 -11.33 21.37
N THR A 261 -42.27 -10.78 22.54
CA THR A 261 -41.01 -11.02 23.26
C THR A 261 -40.77 -12.48 23.67
N THR A 262 -41.78 -13.35 23.64
CA THR A 262 -41.66 -14.80 23.89
C THR A 262 -41.51 -15.61 22.59
N GLY A 263 -41.50 -14.97 21.41
CA GLY A 263 -41.40 -15.62 20.10
C GLY A 263 -42.72 -16.18 19.54
N LYS A 264 -43.88 -15.86 20.15
CA LYS A 264 -45.19 -16.22 19.62
C LYS A 264 -45.59 -15.24 18.52
N LEU A 265 -46.05 -15.75 17.37
CA LEU A 265 -46.63 -14.95 16.29
C LEU A 265 -47.84 -14.16 16.80
N ILE A 266 -47.88 -12.85 16.50
CA ILE A 266 -48.99 -11.96 16.87
C ILE A 266 -49.70 -11.36 15.65
N LYS A 267 -49.05 -11.28 14.49
CA LYS A 267 -49.61 -10.71 13.27
C LYS A 267 -48.82 -11.22 12.05
N SER A 268 -49.49 -11.34 10.91
CA SER A 268 -48.85 -11.60 9.62
C SER A 268 -49.72 -11.05 8.48
N GLY A 269 -49.12 -10.79 7.33
CA GLY A 269 -49.85 -10.32 6.16
C GLY A 269 -48.96 -10.11 4.95
N VAL A 270 -49.53 -9.46 3.94
CA VAL A 270 -48.85 -9.01 2.72
C VAL A 270 -49.21 -7.55 2.50
N LYS A 271 -48.25 -6.77 2.01
CA LYS A 271 -48.42 -5.40 1.52
C LYS A 271 -47.71 -5.30 0.16
N ASP A 272 -48.09 -4.33 -0.67
CA ASP A 272 -47.38 -4.08 -1.93
C ASP A 272 -45.94 -3.64 -1.65
N ALA A 273 -45.00 -4.03 -2.53
CA ALA A 273 -43.64 -3.52 -2.49
C ALA A 273 -43.63 -2.04 -2.96
N PRO A 274 -42.77 -1.17 -2.39
CA PRO A 274 -42.53 0.14 -2.98
C PRO A 274 -41.91 -0.05 -4.39
N PRO A 275 -42.18 0.83 -5.36
CA PRO A 275 -41.64 0.68 -6.71
C PRO A 275 -40.11 0.75 -6.68
N THR A 276 -39.44 -0.39 -6.91
CA THR A 276 -37.99 -0.50 -6.90
C THR A 276 -37.39 0.32 -8.04
N ILE A 277 -36.81 1.48 -7.71
CA ILE A 277 -36.03 2.26 -8.67
C ILE A 277 -34.73 1.50 -8.95
N MET A 278 -34.72 0.73 -10.03
CA MET A 278 -33.53 0.14 -10.61
C MET A 278 -32.64 1.26 -11.15
N ILE A 279 -31.76 1.79 -10.30
CA ILE A 279 -30.66 2.65 -10.74
C ILE A 279 -29.70 1.74 -11.51
N GLY A 280 -29.69 1.87 -12.84
CA GLY A 280 -28.73 1.18 -13.69
C GLY A 280 -27.32 1.74 -13.47
N ASN A 281 -26.33 0.86 -13.57
CA ASN A 281 -24.91 1.22 -13.69
C ASN A 281 -24.61 1.81 -15.07
#